data_AF-A0A1F6EJK9-F1
#
_entry.id   AF-A0A1F6EJK9-F1
#
_cell.length_a   1.000
_cell.length_b   1.000
_cell.length_c   1.000
_cell.angle_alpha   90.00
_cell.angle_beta   90.00
_cell.angle_gamma   90.00
#
_symmetry.space_group_name_H-M   'P 1'
#
loop_
_entity.id
_entity.type
_entity.pdbx_description
1 polymer ?
#
loop_
_entity_poly.entity_id
_entity_poly.type
_entity_poly.pdbx_seq_one_letter_code
_entity_poly.pdbx_strand_id
1 'polypeptide(L)'
;LARVAAGAIAKKYLKEKLGIEILSYVDQVGDIKADTDFEQVTPADIEENIIRCPDQKAAEKMIELVDEVRKAGDSIGGIIQGVIKNVPAGLGAPVFDKIPADLGKAMMSINAVKGFDIGLGFRSVGMRGSEHNDPFHIGKDGDIRTKKNDAGGTYGGITSGETIYFRVAFKPVSTIAKEQDTVNRKKEAVKLSAAGRHDPCVLPRAVPIVDAMSALVIMDHYLRHKAQNG
;
A
#
# COMPACT_ATOMS: atom_id res chain seq x y z
N LEU A 1 4.69 4.48 -15.01
CA LEU A 1 6.00 5.09 -15.37
C LEU A 1 6.13 6.51 -14.84
N ALA A 2 5.38 7.50 -15.32
CA ALA A 2 5.51 8.90 -14.85
C ALA A 2 5.38 9.07 -13.32
N ARG A 3 4.40 8.40 -12.69
CA ARG A 3 4.23 8.38 -11.22
C ARG A 3 5.49 7.88 -10.50
N VAL A 4 6.08 6.79 -10.99
CA VAL A 4 7.28 6.16 -10.38
C VAL A 4 8.51 7.05 -10.55
N ALA A 5 8.68 7.70 -11.70
CA ALA A 5 9.78 8.63 -11.93
C ALA A 5 9.73 9.83 -10.96
N ALA A 6 8.57 10.47 -10.81
CA ALA A 6 8.39 11.56 -9.85
C ALA A 6 8.53 11.08 -8.40
N GLY A 7 7.94 9.93 -8.07
CA GLY A 7 8.05 9.31 -6.76
C GLY A 7 9.48 8.94 -6.38
N ALA A 8 10.32 8.54 -7.32
CA ALA A 8 11.74 8.24 -7.06
C ALA A 8 12.51 9.49 -6.59
N ILE A 9 12.24 10.65 -7.20
CA ILE A 9 12.83 11.93 -6.78
C ILE A 9 12.34 12.30 -5.38
N ALA A 10 11.03 12.20 -5.13
CA ALA A 10 10.45 12.47 -3.83
C ALA A 10 11.02 11.54 -2.74
N LYS A 11 11.01 10.22 -2.98
CA LYS A 11 11.53 9.19 -2.07
C LYS A 11 13.00 9.40 -1.75
N LYS A 12 13.82 9.76 -2.75
CA LYS A 12 15.24 10.11 -2.55
C LYS A 12 15.40 11.31 -1.61
N TYR A 13 14.68 12.41 -1.86
CA TYR A 13 14.76 13.59 -1.00
C TYR A 13 14.29 13.28 0.43
N LEU A 14 13.13 12.62 0.58
CA LEU A 14 12.57 12.27 1.88
C LEU A 14 13.56 11.41 2.68
N LYS A 15 14.22 10.44 2.03
CA LYS A 15 15.24 9.61 2.67
C LYS A 15 16.49 10.43 3.05
N GLU A 16 17.08 11.16 2.12
CA GLU A 16 18.36 11.84 2.34
C GLU A 16 18.25 13.06 3.27
N LYS A 17 17.10 13.75 3.29
CA LYS A 17 16.92 14.99 4.05
C LYS A 17 16.15 14.81 5.36
N LEU A 18 15.27 13.83 5.43
CA LEU A 18 14.39 13.63 6.59
C LEU A 18 14.54 12.25 7.23
N GLY A 19 15.31 11.33 6.63
CA GLY A 19 15.42 9.95 7.12
C GLY A 19 14.13 9.14 6.97
N ILE A 20 13.14 9.66 6.23
CA ILE A 20 11.86 8.98 5.99
C ILE A 20 12.10 7.81 5.04
N GLU A 21 11.68 6.63 5.46
CA GLU A 21 11.78 5.41 4.67
C GLU A 21 10.39 4.97 4.21
N ILE A 22 10.26 4.65 2.93
CA ILE A 22 9.01 4.22 2.32
C ILE A 22 9.23 2.85 1.72
N LEU A 23 8.45 1.87 2.14
CA LEU A 23 8.53 0.49 1.71
C LEU A 23 7.12 -0.01 1.43
N SER A 24 6.97 -0.81 0.38
CA SER A 24 5.74 -1.54 0.11
C SER A 24 6.08 -2.92 -0.37
N TYR A 25 5.22 -3.88 -0.08
CA TYR A 25 5.42 -5.27 -0.45
C TYR A 25 4.09 -6.00 -0.63
N VAL A 26 4.15 -7.14 -1.30
CA VAL A 26 2.97 -8.00 -1.46
C VAL A 26 2.72 -8.73 -0.15
N ASP A 27 1.57 -8.45 0.45
CA ASP A 27 1.13 -9.00 1.73
C ASP A 27 0.18 -10.19 1.54
N GLN A 28 -0.60 -10.18 0.46
CA GLN A 28 -1.57 -11.24 0.17
C GLN A 28 -1.72 -11.44 -1.34
N VAL A 29 -1.82 -12.69 -1.77
CA VAL A 29 -2.28 -13.08 -3.11
C VAL A 29 -3.38 -14.12 -2.96
N GLY A 30 -4.57 -13.84 -3.49
CA GLY A 30 -5.72 -14.71 -3.25
C GLY A 30 -5.96 -14.89 -1.75
N ASP A 31 -5.95 -16.14 -1.28
CA ASP A 31 -6.13 -16.48 0.14
C ASP A 31 -4.82 -16.66 0.91
N ILE A 32 -3.66 -16.56 0.24
CA ILE A 32 -2.33 -16.73 0.84
C ILE A 32 -1.88 -15.38 1.39
N LYS A 33 -1.70 -15.30 2.71
CA LYS A 33 -1.24 -14.11 3.43
C LYS A 33 0.18 -14.33 3.95
N ALA A 34 0.98 -13.28 3.90
CA ALA A 34 2.28 -13.22 4.55
C ALA A 34 2.10 -13.14 6.08
N ASP A 35 3.01 -13.77 6.82
CA ASP A 35 3.18 -13.55 8.25
C ASP A 35 4.44 -12.71 8.45
N THR A 36 4.26 -11.39 8.59
CA THR A 36 5.39 -10.44 8.59
C THR A 36 5.15 -9.32 9.58
N ASP A 37 6.17 -9.02 10.38
CA ASP A 37 6.25 -7.77 11.13
C ASP A 37 6.75 -6.65 10.22
N PHE A 38 5.84 -5.75 9.84
CA PHE A 38 6.15 -4.64 8.93
C PHE A 38 7.22 -3.68 9.45
N GLU A 39 7.47 -3.64 10.77
CA GLU A 39 8.54 -2.80 11.34
C GLU A 39 9.93 -3.36 11.03
N GLN A 40 10.06 -4.67 10.86
CA GLN A 40 11.34 -5.35 10.61
C GLN A 40 11.67 -5.50 9.12
N VAL A 41 10.70 -5.30 8.24
CA VAL A 41 10.92 -5.42 6.78
C VAL A 41 11.95 -4.42 6.30
N THR A 42 12.90 -4.92 5.51
CA THR A 42 13.95 -4.16 4.84
C THR A 42 13.75 -4.15 3.32
N PRO A 43 14.39 -3.21 2.59
CA PRO A 43 14.39 -3.26 1.12
C PRO A 43 14.95 -4.56 0.53
N ALA A 44 15.87 -5.24 1.22
CA ALA A 44 16.49 -6.46 0.71
C ALA A 44 15.49 -7.62 0.68
N ASP A 45 14.70 -7.76 1.75
CA ASP A 45 13.67 -8.80 1.86
C ASP A 45 12.62 -8.69 0.74
N ILE A 46 12.30 -7.45 0.32
CA ILE A 46 11.31 -7.17 -0.72
C ILE A 46 11.84 -7.53 -2.12
N GLU A 47 13.15 -7.41 -2.36
CA GLU A 47 13.76 -7.69 -3.68
C GLU A 47 14.26 -9.13 -3.82
N GLU A 48 14.19 -9.95 -2.76
CA GLU A 48 14.72 -11.31 -2.73
C GLU A 48 13.99 -12.26 -3.71
N ASN A 49 12.72 -12.00 -3.99
CA ASN A 49 11.90 -12.85 -4.86
C ASN A 49 11.04 -12.04 -5.84
N ILE A 50 10.55 -12.72 -6.87
CA ILE A 50 9.82 -12.10 -7.98
C ILE A 50 8.44 -11.57 -7.58
N ILE A 51 7.84 -12.10 -6.50
CA ILE A 51 6.52 -11.67 -6.03
C ILE A 51 6.63 -10.48 -5.07
N ARG A 52 7.84 -10.16 -4.59
CA ARG A 52 8.13 -9.05 -3.66
C ARG A 52 7.39 -9.17 -2.34
N CYS A 53 7.37 -10.39 -1.79
CA CYS A 53 6.85 -10.70 -0.47
C CYS A 53 8.02 -11.00 0.48
N PRO A 54 8.14 -10.34 1.64
CA PRO A 54 9.25 -10.55 2.58
C PRO A 54 9.14 -11.87 3.36
N ASP A 55 7.95 -12.49 3.42
CA ASP A 55 7.79 -13.85 3.95
C ASP A 55 8.08 -14.87 2.84
N GLN A 56 9.27 -15.46 2.89
CA GLN A 56 9.73 -16.41 1.87
C GLN A 56 8.82 -17.64 1.73
N LYS A 57 8.23 -18.14 2.82
CA LYS A 57 7.32 -19.31 2.77
C LYS A 57 6.00 -18.94 2.11
N ALA A 58 5.48 -17.76 2.41
CA ALA A 58 4.29 -17.25 1.72
C ALA A 58 4.61 -16.93 0.26
N ALA A 59 5.78 -16.36 -0.03
CA ALA A 59 6.22 -16.01 -1.37
C ALA A 59 6.23 -17.22 -2.32
N GLU A 60 6.79 -18.35 -1.89
CA GLU A 60 6.78 -19.61 -2.67
C GLU A 60 5.36 -20.04 -3.04
N LYS A 61 4.46 -20.09 -2.05
CA LYS A 61 3.04 -20.46 -2.28
C LYS A 61 2.31 -19.45 -3.16
N MET A 62 2.58 -18.16 -2.99
CA MET A 62 2.01 -17.10 -3.83
C MET A 62 2.47 -17.25 -5.28
N ILE A 63 3.75 -17.56 -5.51
CA ILE A 63 4.31 -17.78 -6.85
C ILE A 63 3.65 -19.01 -7.51
N GLU A 64 3.51 -20.12 -6.77
CA GLU A 64 2.81 -21.32 -7.23
C GLU A 64 1.36 -21.02 -7.62
N LEU A 65 0.62 -20.30 -6.77
CA LEU A 65 -0.77 -19.90 -7.04
C LEU A 65 -0.87 -19.00 -8.28
N VAL A 66 0.05 -18.03 -8.45
CA VAL A 66 0.06 -17.17 -9.63
C VAL A 66 0.36 -17.97 -10.90
N ASP A 67 1.24 -18.96 -10.84
CA ASP A 67 1.55 -19.85 -11.95
C ASP A 67 0.36 -20.75 -12.33
N GLU A 68 -0.35 -21.29 -11.33
CA GLU A 68 -1.58 -22.06 -11.51
C GLU A 68 -2.66 -21.22 -12.20
N VAL A 69 -2.95 -20.03 -11.67
CA VAL A 69 -3.93 -19.08 -12.24
C VAL A 69 -3.57 -18.69 -13.66
N ARG A 70 -2.27 -18.46 -13.93
CA ARG A 70 -1.76 -18.18 -15.28
C ARG A 70 -2.01 -19.34 -16.24
N LYS A 71 -1.71 -20.58 -15.83
CA LYS A 71 -1.95 -21.79 -16.63
C LYS A 71 -3.43 -22.01 -16.91
N ALA A 72 -4.30 -21.63 -15.98
CA ALA A 72 -5.75 -21.62 -16.16
C ALA A 72 -6.25 -20.50 -17.08
N GLY A 73 -5.38 -19.60 -17.54
CA GLY A 73 -5.75 -18.47 -18.40
C GLY A 73 -6.53 -17.39 -17.68
N ASP A 74 -6.39 -17.29 -16.36
CA ASP A 74 -7.11 -16.37 -15.48
C ASP A 74 -6.16 -15.36 -14.81
N SER A 75 -6.67 -14.55 -13.88
CA SER A 75 -5.87 -13.65 -13.05
C SER A 75 -6.36 -13.64 -11.60
N ILE A 76 -5.52 -13.13 -10.71
CA ILE A 76 -5.80 -13.05 -9.28
C ILE A 76 -5.38 -11.70 -8.71
N GLY A 77 -6.09 -11.28 -7.67
CA GLY A 77 -5.83 -10.04 -6.94
C GLY A 77 -5.15 -10.31 -5.60
N GLY A 78 -5.14 -9.29 -4.75
CA GLY A 78 -4.55 -9.39 -3.42
C GLY A 78 -4.30 -8.03 -2.78
N ILE A 79 -3.37 -8.00 -1.83
CA ILE A 79 -3.10 -6.85 -0.98
C ILE A 79 -1.62 -6.47 -1.07
N ILE A 80 -1.36 -5.17 -1.19
CA ILE A 80 -0.05 -4.57 -0.95
C ILE A 80 -0.09 -3.86 0.40
N GLN A 81 0.87 -4.19 1.27
CA GLN A 81 1.14 -3.45 2.50
C GLN A 81 2.08 -2.31 2.16
N GLY A 82 1.71 -1.09 2.52
CA GLY A 82 2.57 0.09 2.48
C GLY A 82 3.00 0.48 3.90
N VAL A 83 4.24 0.93 4.03
CA VAL A 83 4.90 1.29 5.28
C VAL A 83 5.73 2.56 5.07
N ILE A 84 5.55 3.55 5.93
CA ILE A 84 6.26 4.83 5.90
C ILE A 84 6.83 5.06 7.31
N LYS A 85 8.13 4.83 7.47
CA LYS A 85 8.85 4.94 8.75
C LYS A 85 9.43 6.34 8.91
N ASN A 86 9.67 6.73 10.16
CA ASN A 86 10.33 7.98 10.55
C ASN A 86 9.63 9.26 10.06
N VAL A 87 8.31 9.23 9.88
CA VAL A 87 7.55 10.42 9.50
C VAL A 87 7.43 11.34 10.71
N PRO A 88 7.81 12.63 10.62
CA PRO A 88 7.67 13.54 11.76
C PRO A 88 6.20 13.71 12.14
N ALA A 89 5.93 13.97 13.42
CA ALA A 89 4.59 14.28 13.88
C ALA A 89 4.11 15.63 13.32
N GLY A 90 2.81 15.73 13.04
CA GLY A 90 2.17 16.98 12.62
C GLY A 90 2.12 17.27 11.11
N LEU A 91 2.53 16.34 10.24
CA LEU A 91 2.23 16.45 8.80
C LEU A 91 0.76 16.15 8.54
N GLY A 92 0.12 16.88 7.63
CA GLY A 92 -1.30 16.76 7.32
C GLY A 92 -2.10 18.00 7.66
N ALA A 93 -3.40 17.96 7.33
CA ALA A 93 -4.37 18.95 7.76
C ALA A 93 -5.52 18.30 8.55
N PRO A 94 -6.09 18.96 9.57
CA PRO A 94 -7.15 18.36 10.40
C PRO A 94 -8.49 18.11 9.70
N VAL A 95 -8.73 18.70 8.52
CA VAL A 95 -10.07 18.72 7.89
C VAL A 95 -10.05 18.22 6.44
N PHE A 96 -9.54 19.00 5.50
CA PHE A 96 -9.68 18.72 4.07
C PHE A 96 -8.54 17.87 3.49
N ASP A 97 -7.30 18.18 3.86
CA ASP A 97 -6.11 17.48 3.38
C ASP A 97 -5.55 16.56 4.48
N LYS A 98 -6.37 15.64 4.96
CA LYS A 98 -5.94 14.65 5.96
C LYS A 98 -4.96 13.67 5.29
N ILE A 99 -3.84 13.37 5.95
CA ILE A 99 -2.88 12.34 5.48
C ILE A 99 -3.56 11.02 5.08
N PRO A 100 -4.41 10.40 5.91
CA PRO A 100 -5.07 9.15 5.51
C PRO A 100 -6.01 9.33 4.31
N ALA A 101 -6.64 10.49 4.15
CA ALA A 101 -7.53 10.76 3.02
C ALA A 101 -6.76 10.94 1.72
N ASP A 102 -5.63 11.67 1.75
CA ASP A 102 -4.80 11.88 0.57
C ASP A 102 -4.00 10.63 0.18
N LEU A 103 -3.51 9.85 1.15
CA LEU A 103 -2.98 8.52 0.89
C LEU A 103 -4.07 7.63 0.25
N GLY A 104 -5.28 7.62 0.80
CA GLY A 104 -6.40 6.89 0.24
C GLY A 104 -6.71 7.29 -1.19
N LYS A 105 -6.81 8.60 -1.48
CA LYS A 105 -7.00 9.13 -2.83
C LYS A 105 -5.87 8.71 -3.77
N ALA A 106 -4.62 8.80 -3.32
CA ALA A 106 -3.46 8.43 -4.10
C ALA A 106 -3.47 6.93 -4.44
N MET A 107 -3.75 6.06 -3.48
CA MET A 107 -3.83 4.62 -3.69
C MET A 107 -5.02 4.22 -4.57
N MET A 108 -6.21 4.77 -4.30
CA MET A 108 -7.41 4.51 -5.09
C MET A 108 -7.29 5.00 -6.54
N SER A 109 -6.37 5.92 -6.84
CA SER A 109 -6.07 6.36 -8.20
C SER A 109 -5.20 5.38 -9.00
N ILE A 110 -4.68 4.32 -8.38
CA ILE A 110 -3.90 3.27 -9.04
C ILE A 110 -4.85 2.30 -9.73
N ASN A 111 -4.54 1.92 -10.96
CA ASN A 111 -5.35 0.96 -11.71
C ASN A 111 -5.49 -0.36 -10.94
N ALA A 112 -6.67 -0.97 -11.05
CA ALA A 112 -7.07 -2.18 -10.32
C ALA A 112 -7.23 -2.05 -8.80
N VAL A 113 -6.92 -0.91 -8.18
CA VAL A 113 -7.22 -0.70 -6.75
C VAL A 113 -8.73 -0.56 -6.54
N LYS A 114 -9.22 -1.21 -5.48
CA LYS A 114 -10.63 -1.19 -5.06
C LYS A 114 -10.83 -0.96 -3.57
N GLY A 115 -9.76 -0.91 -2.78
CA GLY A 115 -9.84 -0.61 -1.37
C GLY A 115 -8.54 -0.03 -0.83
N PHE A 116 -8.68 0.79 0.20
CA PHE A 116 -7.59 1.33 1.00
C PHE A 116 -8.05 1.33 2.45
N ASP A 117 -7.21 0.83 3.35
CA ASP A 117 -7.38 1.03 4.78
C ASP A 117 -6.05 1.30 5.47
N ILE A 118 -6.08 2.02 6.60
CA ILE A 118 -4.91 2.49 7.34
C ILE A 118 -4.95 1.96 8.77
N GLY A 119 -3.80 1.61 9.33
CA GLY A 119 -3.71 0.97 10.63
C GLY A 119 -4.36 -0.41 10.63
N LEU A 120 -5.12 -0.72 11.68
CA LEU A 120 -5.99 -1.90 11.69
C LEU A 120 -7.08 -1.83 10.61
N GLY A 121 -7.45 -0.63 10.16
CA GLY A 121 -8.36 -0.44 9.03
C GLY A 121 -9.70 -1.12 9.27
N PHE A 122 -10.18 -1.92 8.31
CA PHE A 122 -11.44 -2.65 8.48
C PHE A 122 -11.40 -3.72 9.59
N ARG A 123 -10.21 -4.10 10.09
CA ARG A 123 -10.11 -5.03 11.23
C ARG A 123 -10.59 -4.41 12.54
N SER A 124 -10.64 -3.07 12.63
CA SER A 124 -11.09 -2.39 13.85
C SER A 124 -12.61 -2.31 14.01
N VAL A 125 -13.41 -2.66 12.99
CA VAL A 125 -14.87 -2.49 12.99
C VAL A 125 -15.55 -3.21 14.15
N GLY A 126 -15.03 -4.37 14.56
CA GLY A 126 -15.56 -5.15 15.67
C GLY A 126 -14.98 -4.81 17.05
N MET A 127 -14.03 -3.87 17.13
CA MET A 127 -13.32 -3.54 18.37
C MET A 127 -14.04 -2.46 19.17
N ARG A 128 -13.91 -2.51 20.50
CA ARG A 128 -14.30 -1.42 21.39
C ARG A 128 -13.22 -0.34 21.38
N GLY A 129 -13.62 0.90 21.68
CA GLY A 129 -12.67 2.02 21.79
C GLY A 129 -11.55 1.75 22.80
N SER A 130 -11.84 1.09 23.94
CA SER A 130 -10.81 0.71 24.92
C SER A 130 -9.79 -0.29 24.38
N GLU A 131 -10.18 -1.11 23.40
CA GLU A 131 -9.30 -2.09 22.76
C GLU A 131 -8.52 -1.46 21.61
N HIS A 132 -9.13 -0.51 20.88
CA HIS A 132 -8.52 0.16 19.73
C HIS A 132 -7.60 1.33 20.13
N ASN A 133 -7.91 2.07 21.19
CA ASN A 133 -7.13 3.25 21.59
C ASN A 133 -5.67 2.91 21.88
N ASP A 134 -4.75 3.65 21.27
CA ASP A 134 -3.31 3.55 21.45
C ASP A 134 -2.85 4.41 22.64
N PRO A 135 -2.46 3.79 23.78
CA PRO A 135 -2.09 4.57 24.97
C PRO A 135 -0.75 5.27 24.78
N PHE A 136 -0.69 6.54 25.14
CA PHE A 136 0.55 7.31 25.10
C PHE A 136 1.48 6.95 26.27
N HIS A 137 2.79 7.08 26.05
CA HIS A 137 3.85 6.92 27.04
C HIS A 137 5.04 7.82 26.69
N ILE A 138 5.96 7.99 27.65
CA ILE A 138 7.22 8.68 27.42
C ILE A 138 8.22 7.64 26.88
N GLY A 139 8.76 7.92 25.69
CA GLY A 139 9.79 7.13 25.03
C GLY A 139 11.16 7.25 25.70
N LYS A 140 12.12 6.47 25.22
CA LYS A 140 13.48 6.40 25.81
C LYS A 140 14.21 7.74 25.79
N ASP A 141 13.93 8.56 24.79
CA ASP A 141 14.59 9.85 24.56
C ASP A 141 13.76 11.03 25.13
N GLY A 142 12.71 10.74 25.89
CA GLY A 142 11.81 11.74 26.48
C GLY A 142 10.70 12.22 25.51
N ASP A 143 10.63 11.66 24.31
CA ASP A 143 9.60 11.92 23.32
C ASP A 143 8.25 11.27 23.68
N ILE A 144 7.14 11.83 23.21
CA ILE A 144 5.81 11.24 23.42
C ILE A 144 5.56 10.21 22.31
N ARG A 145 5.34 8.96 22.72
CA ARG A 145 5.09 7.80 21.84
C ARG A 145 3.84 7.04 22.25
N THR A 146 3.41 6.11 21.42
CA THR A 146 2.28 5.21 21.69
C THR A 146 2.77 3.80 22.01
N LYS A 147 2.09 3.09 22.90
CA LYS A 147 2.45 1.71 23.30
C LYS A 147 2.14 0.67 22.22
N LYS A 148 1.25 1.04 21.29
CA LYS A 148 0.80 0.27 20.14
C LYS A 148 0.34 1.26 19.07
N ASN A 149 0.17 0.79 17.85
CA ASN A 149 -0.05 1.64 16.68
C ASN A 149 -1.25 1.15 15.86
N ASP A 150 -2.39 0.89 16.51
CA ASP A 150 -3.60 0.41 15.82
C ASP A 150 -4.19 1.49 14.90
N ALA A 151 -3.94 2.76 15.20
CA ALA A 151 -4.34 3.92 14.39
C ALA A 151 -3.52 4.09 13.09
N GLY A 152 -2.42 3.35 12.91
CA GLY A 152 -1.64 3.38 11.68
C GLY A 152 -0.85 4.68 11.48
N GLY A 153 -0.29 5.22 12.55
CA GLY A 153 0.59 6.37 12.51
C GLY A 153 -0.11 7.71 12.37
N THR A 154 -1.44 7.77 12.41
CA THR A 154 -2.21 9.00 12.21
C THR A 154 -3.29 9.22 13.27
N TYR A 155 -3.45 10.46 13.73
CA TYR A 155 -4.56 10.90 14.59
C TYR A 155 -5.17 12.18 14.03
N GLY A 156 -6.50 12.25 13.99
CA GLY A 156 -7.21 13.48 13.58
C GLY A 156 -6.86 13.99 12.17
N GLY A 157 -6.23 13.17 11.32
CA GLY A 157 -5.78 13.56 9.98
C GLY A 157 -4.32 14.00 9.87
N ILE A 158 -3.59 14.05 10.99
CA ILE A 158 -2.16 14.35 11.02
C ILE A 158 -1.32 13.15 11.44
N THR A 159 -0.04 13.16 11.11
CA THR A 159 0.93 12.14 11.54
C THR A 159 1.24 12.25 13.03
N SER A 160 1.40 11.10 13.66
CA SER A 160 1.67 10.96 15.11
C SER A 160 3.15 10.88 15.47
N GLY A 161 4.01 10.63 14.48
CA GLY A 161 5.42 10.26 14.69
C GLY A 161 5.66 8.76 14.67
N GLU A 162 4.62 7.94 14.84
CA GLU A 162 4.69 6.49 14.66
C GLU A 162 4.71 6.11 13.18
N THR A 163 5.14 4.89 12.89
CA THR A 163 5.13 4.32 11.54
C THR A 163 3.73 4.39 10.94
N ILE A 164 3.60 4.96 9.75
CA ILE A 164 2.35 4.90 9.00
C ILE A 164 2.34 3.58 8.25
N TYR A 165 1.27 2.80 8.41
CA TYR A 165 1.09 1.58 7.63
C TYR A 165 -0.36 1.46 7.16
N PHE A 166 -0.53 0.93 5.96
CA PHE A 166 -1.82 0.85 5.28
C PHE A 166 -1.84 -0.30 4.28
N ARG A 167 -3.03 -0.76 3.91
CA ARG A 167 -3.22 -1.82 2.93
C ARG A 167 -3.98 -1.31 1.72
N VAL A 168 -3.56 -1.80 0.56
CA VAL A 168 -4.15 -1.44 -0.74
C VAL A 168 -4.66 -2.72 -1.39
N ALA A 169 -5.98 -2.81 -1.59
CA ALA A 169 -6.61 -3.97 -2.19
C ALA A 169 -6.68 -3.82 -3.71
N PHE A 170 -6.08 -4.76 -4.42
CA PHE A 170 -6.13 -4.86 -5.87
C PHE A 170 -7.05 -5.99 -6.30
N LYS A 171 -7.97 -5.69 -7.21
CA LYS A 171 -8.80 -6.71 -7.86
C LYS A 171 -7.98 -7.50 -8.90
N PRO A 172 -8.44 -8.70 -9.30
CA PRO A 172 -7.92 -9.40 -10.47
C PRO A 172 -7.96 -8.54 -11.75
N VAL A 173 -7.01 -8.77 -12.65
CA VAL A 173 -6.94 -8.07 -13.95
C VAL A 173 -8.14 -8.48 -14.80
N SER A 174 -8.82 -7.52 -15.43
CA SER A 174 -10.03 -7.84 -16.21
C SER A 174 -9.73 -8.61 -17.50
N THR A 175 -8.55 -8.37 -18.08
CA THR A 175 -8.13 -8.95 -19.35
C THR A 175 -7.47 -10.30 -19.11
N ILE A 176 -8.17 -11.38 -19.44
CA ILE A 176 -7.75 -12.78 -19.25
C ILE A 176 -7.97 -13.58 -20.54
N ALA A 177 -7.34 -14.74 -20.63
CA ALA A 177 -7.41 -15.61 -21.81
C ALA A 177 -8.73 -16.40 -21.87
N LYS A 178 -9.39 -16.62 -20.72
CA LYS A 178 -10.72 -17.24 -20.68
C LYS A 178 -11.73 -16.40 -21.44
N GLU A 179 -12.59 -17.10 -22.19
CA GLU A 179 -13.68 -16.47 -22.93
C GLU A 179 -14.71 -15.87 -21.97
N GLN A 180 -15.09 -14.62 -22.21
CA GLN A 180 -16.05 -13.88 -21.40
C GLN A 180 -17.17 -13.30 -22.25
N ASP A 181 -18.37 -13.24 -21.68
CA ASP A 181 -19.49 -12.53 -22.26
C ASP A 181 -19.29 -11.02 -22.17
N THR A 182 -19.50 -10.32 -23.28
CA THR A 182 -19.47 -8.86 -23.33
C THR A 182 -20.37 -8.34 -24.45
N VAL A 183 -20.39 -7.02 -24.64
CA VAL A 183 -21.12 -6.37 -25.73
C VAL A 183 -20.18 -5.51 -26.56
N ASN A 184 -20.36 -5.53 -27.88
CA ASN A 184 -19.60 -4.67 -28.78
C ASN A 184 -20.22 -3.26 -28.84
N ARG A 185 -19.58 -2.34 -29.59
CA ARG A 185 -20.08 -0.96 -29.75
C ARG A 185 -21.44 -0.86 -30.44
N LYS A 186 -21.88 -1.91 -31.14
CA LYS A 186 -23.21 -2.01 -31.78
C LYS A 186 -24.28 -2.57 -30.84
N LYS A 187 -23.94 -2.81 -29.56
CA LYS A 187 -24.81 -3.41 -28.53
C LYS A 187 -25.18 -4.87 -28.80
N GLU A 188 -24.34 -5.59 -29.54
CA GLU A 188 -24.53 -7.01 -29.81
C GLU A 188 -23.75 -7.84 -28.78
N ALA A 189 -24.37 -8.92 -28.27
CA ALA A 189 -23.71 -9.87 -27.39
C ALA A 189 -22.61 -10.60 -28.16
N VAL A 190 -21.39 -10.56 -27.62
CA VAL A 190 -20.22 -11.20 -28.22
C VAL A 190 -19.38 -11.87 -27.14
N LYS A 191 -18.61 -12.86 -27.55
CA LYS A 191 -17.58 -13.48 -26.72
C LYS A 191 -16.25 -12.76 -26.93
N LEU A 192 -15.55 -12.45 -25.85
CA LEU A 192 -14.21 -11.87 -25.87
C LEU A 192 -13.24 -12.79 -25.15
N SER A 193 -12.21 -13.23 -25.86
CA SER A 193 -11.00 -13.81 -25.29
C SER A 193 -9.84 -12.92 -25.69
N ALA A 194 -9.10 -12.41 -24.71
CA ALA A 194 -7.98 -11.53 -24.99
C ALA A 194 -6.75 -12.37 -25.39
N ALA A 195 -6.25 -12.14 -26.60
CA ALA A 195 -5.04 -12.77 -27.09
C ALA A 195 -3.80 -11.95 -26.65
N GLY A 196 -2.83 -12.62 -26.02
CA GLY A 196 -1.53 -12.05 -25.72
C GLY A 196 -1.01 -12.33 -24.31
N ARG A 197 0.12 -11.69 -23.96
CA ARG A 197 0.68 -11.75 -22.61
C ARG A 197 -0.12 -10.83 -21.69
N HIS A 198 -0.97 -11.43 -20.87
CA HIS A 198 -1.65 -10.76 -19.78
C HIS A 198 -0.97 -11.06 -18.47
N ASP A 199 -1.17 -10.17 -17.52
CA ASP A 199 -0.55 -10.31 -16.23
C ASP A 199 -1.46 -11.07 -15.29
N PRO A 200 -1.06 -12.27 -14.82
CA PRO A 200 -1.89 -13.06 -13.93
C PRO A 200 -2.01 -12.43 -12.54
N CYS A 201 -1.07 -11.55 -12.15
CA CYS A 201 -1.08 -10.87 -10.86
C CYS A 201 -0.26 -9.57 -10.90
N VAL A 202 -0.95 -8.41 -10.81
CA VAL A 202 -0.32 -7.07 -10.95
C VAL A 202 0.48 -6.61 -9.75
N LEU A 203 0.33 -7.29 -8.60
CA LEU A 203 0.83 -6.83 -7.31
C LEU A 203 2.34 -6.53 -7.32
N PRO A 204 3.24 -7.41 -7.83
CA PRO A 204 4.68 -7.15 -7.77
C PRO A 204 5.08 -5.88 -8.54
N ARG A 205 4.37 -5.57 -9.62
CA ARG A 205 4.62 -4.34 -10.39
C ARG A 205 3.95 -3.10 -9.81
N ALA A 206 2.92 -3.30 -8.99
CA ALA A 206 2.22 -2.21 -8.30
C ALA A 206 2.97 -1.76 -7.04
N VAL A 207 3.81 -2.60 -6.43
CA VAL A 207 4.69 -2.25 -5.28
C VAL A 207 5.42 -0.90 -5.48
N PRO A 208 6.22 -0.70 -6.54
CA PRO A 208 6.91 0.58 -6.75
C PRO A 208 5.96 1.74 -7.06
N ILE A 209 4.71 1.48 -7.47
CA ILE A 209 3.70 2.52 -7.68
C ILE A 209 3.12 2.97 -6.33
N VAL A 210 2.85 2.03 -5.41
CA VAL A 210 2.40 2.35 -4.04
C VAL A 210 3.46 3.16 -3.31
N ASP A 211 4.73 2.77 -3.40
CA ASP A 211 5.85 3.55 -2.89
C ASP A 211 5.87 4.97 -3.45
N ALA A 212 5.79 5.09 -4.77
CA ALA A 212 5.86 6.38 -5.45
C ALA A 212 4.69 7.29 -5.05
N MET A 213 3.47 6.77 -5.02
CA MET A 213 2.29 7.53 -4.63
C MET A 213 2.36 7.96 -3.15
N SER A 214 2.89 7.10 -2.27
CA SER A 214 3.11 7.44 -0.86
C SER A 214 4.14 8.56 -0.72
N ALA A 215 5.27 8.44 -1.43
CA ALA A 215 6.31 9.45 -1.42
C ALA A 215 5.81 10.82 -1.91
N LEU A 216 4.98 10.84 -2.95
CA LEU A 216 4.40 12.08 -3.48
C LEU A 216 3.45 12.74 -2.47
N VAL A 217 2.61 11.95 -1.78
CA VAL A 217 1.71 12.49 -0.74
C VAL A 217 2.51 13.04 0.44
N ILE A 218 3.46 12.27 0.97
CA ILE A 218 4.29 12.72 2.09
C ILE A 218 5.11 13.96 1.72
N MET A 219 5.67 13.99 0.52
CA MET A 219 6.41 15.16 0.03
C MET A 219 5.53 16.41 -0.06
N ASP A 220 4.33 16.29 -0.62
CA ASP A 220 3.41 17.41 -0.74
C ASP A 220 3.03 17.97 0.64
N HIS A 221 2.67 17.10 1.58
CA HIS A 221 2.37 17.49 2.96
C HIS A 221 3.57 18.09 3.69
N TYR A 222 4.77 17.54 3.48
CA TYR A 222 6.00 18.11 4.03
C TYR A 222 6.27 19.52 3.49
N LEU A 223 6.15 19.73 2.17
CA LEU A 223 6.39 21.03 1.55
C LEU A 223 5.35 22.08 1.99
N ARG A 224 4.08 21.68 2.13
CA ARG A 224 3.02 22.54 2.69
C ARG A 224 3.31 22.92 4.14
N HIS A 225 3.67 21.94 4.98
CA HIS A 225 4.00 22.17 6.38
C HIS A 225 5.21 23.11 6.50
N LYS A 226 6.25 22.88 5.71
CA LYS A 226 7.42 23.75 5.63
C LYS A 226 7.03 25.18 5.24
N ALA A 227 6.30 25.37 4.15
CA ALA A 227 5.87 26.71 3.72
C ALA A 227 5.01 27.46 4.76
N GLN A 228 4.28 26.76 5.62
CA GLN A 228 3.46 27.35 6.68
C GLN A 228 4.23 27.61 7.97
N ASN A 229 5.21 26.76 8.32
CA ASN A 229 5.80 26.70 9.65
C ASN A 229 7.34 26.83 9.70
N GLY A 230 8.08 26.83 8.57
CA GLY A 230 9.55 26.99 8.50
C GLY A 230 10.26 26.20 7.40
#